data_AF-A0A3M1ZKD7-F1
#
_entry.id   AF-A0A3M1ZKD7-F1
#
_cell.length_a   1.000
_cell.length_b   1.000
_cell.length_c   1.000
_cell.angle_alpha   90.00
_cell.angle_beta   90.00
_cell.angle_gamma   90.00
#
_symmetry.space_group_name_H-M   'P 1'
#
loop_
_entity.id
_entity.type
_entity.pdbx_description
1 polymer ?
#
loop_
_entity_poly.entity_id
_entity_poly.type
_entity_poly.pdbx_seq_one_letter_code
_entity_poly.pdbx_strand_id
1 'polypeptide(L)'
;MRRKIGRIARRQGVPPRAIKRAVRRRVRPAVRAERRRAAMAGRPLPPPPSRRHLAHAHHAGVDESLQARISDVQSTFTRLEAEAQLGGIYESIGRIDTQLTELPLVLETLHTRGFVHSGPLEDRLEQIDDKWDDVRARVEETLRHHVQTLDVELDKTERLVTRLGVAGGRVSEGAVSAVETAVNALANRIQAAETAVTALYRSIAQELNAIEHEIHQIEKIVTYFEESAEIQLYDTEAPLQAVESVWQQNGEDGPEGILFLTDQRLLFEQRDEIVTEKLLGIFKTKSEKVQRLLLDVAAQDIETVTHKKEGGFLGMGKDDILEFVFTATAPVSRARFHLKGADSATWAALIKRIQTGEIDEDRADEYVEEVETARKTAASFPAQCPNCFAAVPPPPRGVTAVTCEYCGSTIKPQAS
;
A
#
# COMPACT_ATOMS: atom_id res chain seq x y z
N MET A 1 -70.72 25.55 13.78
CA MET A 1 -69.49 24.75 14.04
C MET A 1 -68.28 25.52 13.52
N ARG A 2 -67.48 26.14 14.40
CA ARG A 2 -66.25 26.89 14.05
C ARG A 2 -65.03 25.99 14.30
N ARG A 3 -64.24 25.68 13.28
CA ARG A 3 -62.93 25.00 13.44
C ARG A 3 -61.81 26.03 13.44
N LYS A 4 -61.02 26.05 14.52
CA LYS A 4 -59.81 26.86 14.72
C LYS A 4 -58.65 26.24 13.92
N ILE A 5 -57.92 27.09 13.19
CA ILE A 5 -56.64 26.77 12.53
C ILE A 5 -55.53 26.99 13.58
N GLY A 6 -54.79 25.94 13.91
CA GLY A 6 -53.63 26.00 14.81
C GLY A 6 -52.35 26.33 14.03
N ARG A 7 -51.65 27.40 14.44
CA ARG A 7 -50.31 27.76 13.97
C ARG A 7 -49.27 26.83 14.60
N ILE A 8 -48.44 26.19 13.77
CA ILE A 8 -47.23 25.47 14.19
C ILE A 8 -46.08 26.48 14.24
N ALA A 9 -45.51 26.70 15.42
CA ALA A 9 -44.36 27.56 15.63
C ALA A 9 -43.07 26.85 15.16
N ARG A 10 -42.32 27.51 14.25
CA ARG A 10 -40.95 27.13 13.87
C ARG A 10 -40.03 27.31 15.08
N ARG A 11 -39.49 26.21 15.62
CA ARG A 11 -38.33 26.24 16.51
C ARG A 11 -37.09 26.54 15.67
N GLN A 12 -36.41 27.65 15.99
CA GLN A 12 -35.11 28.00 15.45
C GLN A 12 -34.08 26.97 15.94
N GLY A 13 -33.39 26.33 15.00
CA GLY A 13 -32.30 25.41 15.29
C GLY A 13 -31.07 26.18 15.76
N VAL A 14 -30.54 25.77 16.92
CA VAL A 14 -29.23 26.21 17.40
C VAL A 14 -28.17 25.53 16.52
N PRO A 15 -27.20 26.25 15.95
CA PRO A 15 -26.14 25.63 15.16
C PRO A 15 -25.29 24.70 16.04
N PRO A 16 -24.86 23.53 15.53
CA PRO A 16 -24.02 22.63 16.29
C PRO A 16 -22.67 23.31 16.59
N ARG A 17 -22.29 23.33 17.87
CA ARG A 17 -20.94 23.74 18.30
C ARG A 17 -19.93 22.78 17.67
N ALA A 18 -19.09 23.30 16.78
CA ALA A 18 -17.93 22.59 16.26
C ALA A 18 -17.01 22.22 17.43
N ILE A 19 -16.97 20.94 17.79
CA ILE A 19 -15.98 20.40 18.70
C ILE A 19 -14.68 20.40 17.91
N LYS A 20 -13.82 21.39 18.14
CA LYS A 20 -12.44 21.37 17.64
C LYS A 20 -11.73 20.18 18.29
N ARG A 21 -11.67 19.04 17.59
CA ARG A 21 -10.77 17.94 17.97
C ARG A 21 -9.37 18.53 18.02
N ALA A 22 -8.70 18.41 19.16
CA ALA A 22 -7.28 18.72 19.24
C ALA A 22 -6.56 17.74 18.30
N VAL A 23 -6.10 18.24 17.16
CA VAL A 23 -5.30 17.47 16.21
C VAL A 23 -4.02 17.11 16.96
N ARG A 24 -3.85 15.82 17.27
CA ARG A 24 -2.56 15.34 17.76
C ARG A 24 -1.58 15.55 16.63
N ARG A 25 -0.53 16.32 16.88
CA ARG A 25 0.53 16.53 15.90
C ARG A 25 1.26 15.20 15.71
N ARG A 26 1.24 14.64 14.51
CA ARG A 26 1.96 13.43 14.13
C ARG A 26 3.45 13.64 14.35
N VAL A 27 4.13 12.59 14.80
CA VAL A 27 5.59 12.58 14.88
C VAL A 27 6.12 12.35 13.48
N ARG A 28 7.06 13.20 13.04
CA ARG A 28 7.71 13.04 11.74
C ARG A 28 8.26 11.62 11.55
N PRO A 29 8.01 10.96 10.40
CA PRO A 29 8.46 9.59 10.16
C PRO A 29 9.96 9.37 10.44
N ALA A 30 10.84 10.32 10.07
CA ALA A 30 12.27 10.22 10.33
C ALA A 30 12.62 10.13 11.83
N VAL A 31 11.96 10.95 12.65
CA VAL A 31 12.16 10.96 14.12
C VAL A 31 11.70 9.63 14.73
N ARG A 32 10.64 9.03 14.19
CA ARG A 32 10.16 7.70 14.61
C ARG A 32 11.18 6.62 14.27
N ALA A 33 11.67 6.61 13.04
CA ALA A 33 12.70 5.66 12.60
C ALA A 33 13.98 5.74 13.45
N GLU A 34 14.42 6.95 13.82
CA GLU A 34 15.56 7.15 14.71
C GLU A 34 15.32 6.58 16.11
N ARG A 35 14.15 6.85 16.70
CA ARG A 35 13.75 6.27 18.00
C ARG A 35 13.73 4.75 17.96
N ARG A 36 13.19 4.17 16.89
CA ARG A 36 13.14 2.72 16.66
C ARG A 36 14.54 2.12 16.58
N ARG A 37 15.42 2.71 15.76
CA ARG A 37 16.83 2.28 15.65
C ARG A 37 17.53 2.28 17.01
N ALA A 38 17.32 3.32 17.82
CA ALA A 38 17.87 3.40 19.16
C ALA A 38 17.31 2.31 20.08
N ALA A 39 15.99 2.06 20.04
CA ALA A 39 15.35 1.00 20.82
C ALA A 39 15.86 -0.40 20.43
N MET A 40 16.00 -0.67 19.13
CA MET A 40 16.54 -1.94 18.62
C MET A 40 17.99 -2.17 19.03
N ALA A 41 18.83 -1.12 18.99
CA ALA A 41 20.22 -1.21 19.44
C ALA A 41 20.33 -1.58 20.93
N GLY A 42 19.35 -1.16 21.75
CA GLY A 42 19.26 -1.53 23.16
C GLY A 42 18.70 -2.93 23.42
N ARG A 43 18.13 -3.59 22.42
CA ARG A 43 17.48 -4.90 22.54
C ARG A 43 17.77 -5.80 21.32
N PRO A 44 19.04 -6.18 21.11
CA PRO A 44 19.38 -7.07 20.01
C PRO A 44 18.71 -8.43 20.19
N LEU A 45 18.18 -8.97 19.09
CA LEU A 45 17.61 -10.31 19.08
C LEU A 45 18.75 -11.33 19.31
N PRO A 46 18.63 -12.27 20.27
CA PRO A 46 19.66 -13.28 20.45
C PRO A 46 19.72 -14.17 19.20
N PRO A 47 20.93 -14.63 18.79
CA PRO A 47 21.04 -15.55 17.68
C PRO A 47 20.36 -16.88 18.01
N PRO A 48 19.86 -17.62 17.00
CA PRO A 48 19.36 -18.97 17.22
C PRO A 48 20.47 -19.84 17.83
N PRO A 49 20.14 -20.80 18.71
CA PRO A 49 21.13 -21.69 19.29
C PRO A 49 21.80 -22.52 18.18
N SER A 50 23.13 -22.62 18.21
CA SER A 50 23.86 -23.47 17.26
C SER A 50 24.00 -24.90 17.80
N ARG A 51 23.49 -25.87 17.04
CA ARG A 51 23.71 -27.31 17.29
C ARG A 51 24.71 -27.92 16.33
N ARG A 52 25.33 -29.02 16.76
CA ARG A 52 26.22 -29.83 15.92
C ARG A 52 25.41 -30.90 15.21
N HIS A 53 25.48 -30.91 13.88
CA HIS A 53 24.82 -31.93 13.07
C HIS A 53 25.33 -33.35 13.35
N LEU A 54 24.39 -34.30 13.38
CA LEU A 54 24.69 -35.73 13.41
C LEU A 54 25.32 -36.18 12.08
N ALA A 55 26.37 -36.99 12.17
CA ALA A 55 26.93 -37.69 11.02
C ALA A 55 26.05 -38.91 10.65
N HIS A 56 25.78 -39.11 9.36
CA HIS A 56 25.07 -40.29 8.86
C HIS A 56 25.91 -41.56 9.01
N ALA A 57 25.31 -42.63 9.51
CA ALA A 57 25.94 -43.94 9.61
C ALA A 57 25.42 -44.87 8.50
N HIS A 58 26.33 -45.53 7.77
CA HIS A 58 25.99 -46.57 6.80
C HIS A 58 25.83 -47.93 7.49
N HIS A 59 24.76 -48.66 7.19
CA HIS A 59 24.53 -50.00 7.73
C HIS A 59 24.80 -51.07 6.67
N ALA A 60 25.90 -51.80 6.82
CA ALA A 60 26.16 -52.98 6.01
C ALA A 60 25.38 -54.19 6.56
N GLY A 61 24.66 -54.91 5.68
CA GLY A 61 23.99 -56.17 6.03
C GLY A 61 22.54 -56.07 6.53
N VAL A 62 21.88 -54.92 6.37
CA VAL A 62 20.45 -54.71 6.63
C VAL A 62 19.65 -54.90 5.33
N ASP A 63 18.42 -55.41 5.42
CA ASP A 63 17.48 -55.49 4.28
C ASP A 63 17.32 -54.13 3.59
N GLU A 64 17.25 -54.11 2.26
CA GLU A 64 17.22 -52.88 1.46
C GLU A 64 16.03 -51.97 1.82
N SER A 65 14.87 -52.55 2.13
CA SER A 65 13.68 -51.78 2.51
C SER A 65 13.81 -51.14 3.89
N LEU A 66 14.43 -51.85 4.84
CA LEU A 66 14.69 -51.35 6.18
C LEU A 66 15.79 -50.28 6.15
N GLN A 67 16.79 -50.45 5.28
CA GLN A 67 17.85 -49.47 5.07
C GLN A 67 17.32 -48.15 4.49
N ALA A 68 16.38 -48.22 3.54
CA ALA A 68 15.71 -47.04 3.00
C ALA A 68 14.96 -46.27 4.09
N ARG A 69 14.21 -46.97 4.95
CA ARG A 69 13.49 -46.34 6.08
C ARG A 69 14.42 -45.68 7.09
N ILE A 70 15.53 -46.35 7.44
CA ILE A 70 16.52 -45.76 8.35
C ILE A 70 17.12 -44.49 7.74
N SER A 71 17.43 -44.50 6.44
CA SER A 71 17.93 -43.31 5.73
C SER A 71 16.92 -42.17 5.73
N ASP A 72 15.64 -42.45 5.52
CA ASP A 72 14.55 -41.46 5.52
C ASP A 72 14.33 -40.84 6.91
N VAL A 73 14.38 -41.65 7.96
CA VAL A 73 14.30 -41.18 9.34
C VAL A 73 15.48 -40.27 9.69
N GLN A 74 16.70 -40.65 9.27
CA GLN A 74 17.90 -39.84 9.51
C GLN A 74 17.83 -38.51 8.77
N SER A 75 17.44 -38.49 7.49
CA SER A 75 17.32 -37.25 6.70
C SER A 75 16.22 -36.33 7.26
N THR A 76 15.08 -36.91 7.64
CA THR A 76 13.99 -36.19 8.29
C THR A 76 14.45 -35.59 9.61
N PHE A 77 15.14 -36.35 10.45
CA PHE A 77 15.67 -35.85 11.71
C PHE A 77 16.63 -34.67 11.51
N THR A 78 17.57 -34.75 10.56
CA THR A 78 18.50 -33.65 10.25
C THR A 78 17.76 -32.38 9.82
N ARG A 79 16.67 -32.50 9.04
CA ARG A 79 15.82 -31.35 8.69
C ARG A 79 15.13 -30.77 9.93
N LEU A 80 14.55 -31.62 10.78
CA LEU A 80 13.88 -31.18 12.02
C LEU A 80 14.85 -30.53 13.01
N GLU A 81 16.13 -30.93 13.03
CA GLU A 81 17.17 -30.28 13.83
C GLU A 81 17.32 -28.80 13.46
N ALA A 82 17.33 -28.48 12.16
CA ALA A 82 17.39 -27.12 11.68
C ALA A 82 16.09 -26.34 11.97
N GLU A 83 14.92 -26.96 11.75
CA GLU A 83 13.61 -26.32 11.98
C GLU A 83 13.34 -26.03 13.47
N ALA A 84 13.79 -26.91 14.37
CA ALA A 84 13.62 -26.74 15.81
C ALA A 84 14.36 -25.53 16.40
N GLN A 85 15.34 -24.97 15.69
CA GLN A 85 15.97 -23.70 16.05
C GLN A 85 15.05 -22.50 15.82
N LEU A 86 13.92 -22.70 15.12
CA LEU A 86 12.92 -21.69 14.80
C LEU A 86 13.51 -20.47 14.07
N GLY A 87 14.53 -20.69 13.22
CA GLY A 87 15.26 -19.63 12.51
C GLY A 87 14.35 -18.68 11.72
N GLY A 88 13.33 -19.22 11.04
CA GLY A 88 12.36 -18.41 10.30
C GLY A 88 11.54 -17.44 11.17
N ILE A 89 11.37 -17.75 12.46
CA ILE A 89 10.73 -16.85 13.42
C ILE A 89 11.66 -15.69 13.76
N TYR A 90 12.96 -15.96 14.01
CA TYR A 90 13.96 -14.90 14.24
C TYR A 90 14.06 -13.95 13.04
N GLU A 91 14.08 -14.49 11.82
CA GLU A 91 14.07 -13.70 10.58
C GLU A 91 12.80 -12.85 10.46
N SER A 92 11.63 -13.39 10.82
CA SER A 92 10.36 -12.66 10.79
C SER A 92 10.34 -11.50 11.78
N ILE A 93 10.85 -11.71 12.99
CA ILE A 93 11.00 -10.66 14.01
C ILE A 93 11.93 -9.56 13.50
N GLY A 94 13.08 -9.94 12.94
CA GLY A 94 14.02 -8.99 12.32
C GLY A 94 13.39 -8.21 11.17
N ARG A 95 12.59 -8.85 10.31
CA ARG A 95 11.89 -8.19 9.21
C ARG A 95 10.90 -7.12 9.71
N ILE A 96 10.11 -7.42 10.74
CA ILE A 96 9.17 -6.46 11.34
C ILE A 96 9.92 -5.22 11.84
N ASP A 97 11.02 -5.44 12.55
CA ASP A 97 11.88 -4.38 13.06
C ASP A 97 12.48 -3.51 11.94
N THR A 98 12.97 -4.15 10.88
CA THR A 98 13.48 -3.46 9.69
C THR A 98 12.38 -2.65 9.01
N GLN A 99 11.20 -3.23 8.75
CA GLN A 99 10.08 -2.54 8.11
C GLN A 99 9.61 -1.32 8.93
N LEU A 100 9.51 -1.44 10.25
CA LEU A 100 9.15 -0.32 11.13
C LEU A 100 10.19 0.80 11.15
N THR A 101 11.42 0.51 10.73
CA THR A 101 12.48 1.51 10.58
C THR A 101 12.52 2.10 9.17
N GLU A 102 12.33 1.28 8.14
CA GLU A 102 12.52 1.66 6.74
C GLU A 102 11.28 2.33 6.13
N LEU A 103 10.07 1.81 6.36
CA LEU A 103 8.85 2.35 5.75
C LEU A 103 8.61 3.83 6.10
N PRO A 104 8.84 4.31 7.33
CA PRO A 104 8.77 5.75 7.64
C PRO A 104 9.76 6.58 6.80
N LEU A 105 10.96 6.08 6.54
CA LEU A 105 11.98 6.78 5.75
C LEU A 105 11.65 6.81 4.25
N VAL A 106 11.01 5.75 3.75
CA VAL A 106 10.49 5.73 2.38
C VAL A 106 9.38 6.79 2.23
N LEU A 107 8.48 6.93 3.21
CA LEU A 107 7.47 7.99 3.19
C LEU A 107 8.08 9.40 3.15
N GLU A 108 9.13 9.67 3.93
CA GLU A 108 9.85 10.96 3.88
C GLU A 108 10.50 11.18 2.52
N THR A 109 11.01 10.12 1.88
CA THR A 109 11.53 10.24 0.51
C THR A 109 10.41 10.60 -0.46
N LEU A 110 9.22 10.01 -0.32
CA LEU A 110 8.06 10.36 -1.15
C LEU A 110 7.57 11.80 -0.91
N HIS A 111 7.67 12.32 0.32
CA HIS A 111 7.40 13.73 0.64
C HIS A 111 8.28 14.67 -0.17
N THR A 112 9.59 14.38 -0.24
CA THR A 112 10.52 15.19 -1.06
C THR A 112 10.23 15.14 -2.56
N ARG A 113 9.47 14.13 -3.00
CA ARG A 113 9.03 13.94 -4.39
C ARG A 113 7.60 14.47 -4.63
N GLY A 114 7.01 15.18 -3.66
CA GLY A 114 5.72 15.87 -3.80
C GLY A 114 4.49 15.07 -3.38
N PHE A 115 4.63 13.85 -2.85
CA PHE A 115 3.51 13.14 -2.24
C PHE A 115 3.25 13.66 -0.83
N VAL A 116 2.03 14.14 -0.55
CA VAL A 116 1.70 14.78 0.74
C VAL A 116 0.57 14.09 1.50
N HIS A 117 -0.17 13.16 0.88
CA HIS A 117 -1.34 12.50 1.44
C HIS A 117 -1.00 11.23 2.24
N SER A 118 0.06 11.30 3.06
CA SER A 118 0.60 10.19 3.85
C SER A 118 0.00 10.04 5.25
N GLY A 119 -0.83 10.97 5.71
CA GLY A 119 -1.33 11.01 7.08
C GLY A 119 -1.92 9.67 7.56
N PRO A 120 -2.84 9.03 6.81
CA PRO A 120 -3.38 7.73 7.18
C PRO A 120 -2.33 6.61 7.28
N LEU A 121 -1.30 6.63 6.42
CA LEU A 121 -0.19 5.67 6.46
C LEU A 121 0.69 5.89 7.69
N GLU A 122 0.98 7.14 8.02
CA GLU A 122 1.75 7.51 9.20
C GLU A 122 1.05 7.11 10.49
N ASP A 123 -0.27 7.31 10.55
CA ASP A 123 -1.12 6.92 11.69
C ASP A 123 -1.15 5.40 11.86
N ARG A 124 -1.22 4.64 10.77
CA ARG A 124 -1.17 3.16 10.79
C ARG A 124 0.21 2.66 11.22
N LEU A 125 1.29 3.23 10.67
CA LEU A 125 2.66 2.87 11.08
C LEU A 125 2.89 3.14 12.57
N GLU A 126 2.38 4.25 13.11
CA GLU A 126 2.46 4.55 14.55
C GLU A 126 1.75 3.48 15.38
N GLN A 127 0.51 3.16 15.00
CA GLN A 127 -0.27 2.14 15.70
C GLN A 127 0.38 0.76 15.66
N ILE A 128 1.05 0.40 14.56
CA ILE A 128 1.75 -0.88 14.46
C ILE A 128 3.03 -0.87 15.30
N ASP A 129 3.79 0.23 15.29
CA ASP A 129 5.00 0.38 16.11
C ASP A 129 4.68 0.20 17.59
N ASP A 130 3.65 0.91 18.08
CA ASP A 130 3.16 0.79 19.46
C ASP A 130 2.72 -0.66 19.79
N LYS A 131 1.90 -1.27 18.92
CA LYS A 131 1.47 -2.67 19.10
C LYS A 131 2.64 -3.64 19.12
N TRP A 132 3.66 -3.39 18.31
CA TRP A 132 4.83 -4.26 18.23
C TRP A 132 5.69 -4.16 19.49
N ASP A 133 5.86 -2.96 20.06
CA ASP A 133 6.54 -2.79 21.35
C ASP A 133 5.85 -3.56 22.47
N ASP A 134 4.52 -3.53 22.51
CA ASP A 134 3.72 -4.28 23.49
C ASP A 134 3.85 -5.81 23.32
N VAL A 135 3.85 -6.30 22.08
CA VAL A 135 3.80 -7.74 21.77
C VAL A 135 5.18 -8.39 21.75
N ARG A 136 6.23 -7.65 21.38
CA ARG A 136 7.58 -8.19 21.17
C ARG A 136 8.12 -8.95 22.36
N ALA A 137 7.95 -8.42 23.58
CA ALA A 137 8.46 -9.09 24.77
C ALA A 137 7.83 -10.47 24.99
N ARG A 138 6.53 -10.57 24.73
CA ARG A 138 5.80 -11.83 24.80
C ARG A 138 6.24 -12.80 23.71
N VAL A 139 6.50 -12.32 22.49
CA VAL A 139 7.02 -13.15 21.39
C VAL A 139 8.39 -13.72 21.76
N GLU A 140 9.31 -12.90 22.25
CA GLU A 140 10.66 -13.32 22.65
C GLU A 140 10.65 -14.31 23.82
N GLU A 141 9.79 -14.10 24.82
CA GLU A 141 9.62 -15.04 25.92
C GLU A 141 9.06 -16.38 25.45
N THR A 142 8.00 -16.36 24.64
CA THR A 142 7.36 -17.56 24.09
C THR A 142 8.33 -18.33 23.18
N LEU A 143 9.08 -17.63 22.35
CA LEU A 143 10.12 -18.20 21.47
C LEU A 143 11.19 -18.91 22.30
N ARG A 144 11.76 -18.24 23.31
CA ARG A 144 12.77 -18.85 24.20
C ARG A 144 12.24 -20.10 24.89
N HIS A 145 11.00 -20.07 25.38
CA HIS A 145 10.39 -21.22 26.02
C HIS A 145 10.25 -22.43 25.07
N HIS A 146 9.79 -22.17 23.84
CA HIS A 146 9.66 -23.23 22.84
C HIS A 146 11.00 -23.78 22.38
N VAL A 147 12.00 -22.93 22.11
CA VAL A 147 13.35 -23.37 21.74
C VAL A 147 13.94 -24.29 22.81
N GLN A 148 13.86 -23.90 24.09
CA GLN A 148 14.36 -24.73 25.20
C GLN A 148 13.63 -26.08 25.29
N THR A 149 12.32 -26.09 25.05
CA THR A 149 11.51 -27.31 25.07
C THR A 149 11.87 -28.23 23.89
N LEU A 150 11.99 -27.66 22.69
CA LEU A 150 12.36 -28.38 21.48
C LEU A 150 13.77 -28.95 21.57
N ASP A 151 14.71 -28.25 22.17
CA ASP A 151 16.06 -28.74 22.43
C ASP A 151 16.06 -30.03 23.26
N VAL A 152 15.28 -30.08 24.34
CA VAL A 152 15.16 -31.27 25.18
C VAL A 152 14.55 -32.45 24.41
N GLU A 153 13.58 -32.19 23.53
CA GLU A 153 12.93 -33.23 22.72
C GLU A 153 13.78 -33.69 21.54
N LEU A 154 14.57 -32.79 20.95
CA LEU A 154 15.60 -33.11 19.97
C LEU A 154 16.63 -34.07 20.57
N ASP A 155 17.19 -33.77 21.74
CA ASP A 155 18.19 -34.63 22.41
C ASP A 155 17.66 -36.05 22.67
N LYS A 156 16.38 -36.16 23.04
CA LYS A 156 15.72 -37.46 23.26
C LYS A 156 15.59 -38.23 21.95
N THR A 157 15.21 -37.54 20.88
CA THR A 157 14.98 -38.13 19.55
C THR A 157 16.30 -38.50 18.88
N GLU A 158 17.33 -37.65 18.99
CA GLU A 158 18.70 -37.92 18.56
C GLU A 158 19.22 -39.23 19.18
N ARG A 159 19.09 -39.40 20.50
CA ARG A 159 19.51 -40.65 21.16
C ARG A 159 18.78 -41.90 20.64
N LEU A 160 17.56 -41.78 20.09
CA LEU A 160 16.86 -42.88 19.44
C LEU A 160 17.42 -43.13 18.03
N VAL A 161 17.64 -42.07 17.26
CA VAL A 161 18.22 -42.13 15.91
C VAL A 161 19.65 -42.70 15.94
N THR A 162 20.51 -42.22 16.84
CA THR A 162 21.89 -42.73 16.98
C THR A 162 21.93 -44.20 17.38
N ARG A 163 20.92 -44.70 18.12
CA ARG A 163 20.83 -46.13 18.47
C ARG A 163 20.56 -47.02 17.25
N LEU A 164 19.88 -46.50 16.21
CA LEU A 164 19.81 -47.19 14.93
C LEU A 164 21.21 -47.27 14.29
N GLY A 165 21.98 -46.17 14.39
CA GLY A 165 23.37 -46.00 13.97
C GLY A 165 24.37 -47.06 14.48
N VAL A 166 24.35 -47.30 15.80
CA VAL A 166 25.39 -48.05 16.53
C VAL A 166 25.10 -49.57 16.60
N ALA A 167 23.92 -50.03 16.18
CA ALA A 167 23.44 -51.40 16.43
C ALA A 167 24.12 -52.55 15.64
N GLY A 168 25.24 -52.29 14.94
CA GLY A 168 26.12 -53.35 14.40
C GLY A 168 25.43 -54.44 13.58
N GLY A 169 24.37 -54.11 12.83
CA GLY A 169 23.64 -55.05 11.96
C GLY A 169 22.42 -55.75 12.59
N ARG A 170 22.01 -55.43 13.83
CA ARG A 170 20.81 -56.00 14.48
C ARG A 170 19.71 -54.96 14.74
N VAL A 171 19.32 -54.23 13.70
CA VAL A 171 18.19 -53.29 13.78
C VAL A 171 16.89 -54.08 13.55
N SER A 172 15.97 -54.02 14.53
CA SER A 172 14.63 -54.62 14.39
C SER A 172 13.64 -53.64 13.76
N GLU A 173 12.65 -54.14 13.02
CA GLU A 173 11.56 -53.34 12.47
C GLU A 173 10.79 -52.52 13.54
N GLY A 174 10.59 -53.11 14.73
CA GLY A 174 9.97 -52.42 15.86
C GLY A 174 10.80 -51.22 16.36
N ALA A 175 12.13 -51.30 16.30
CA ALA A 175 13.01 -50.20 16.67
C ALA A 175 12.91 -49.05 15.66
N VAL A 176 12.89 -49.35 14.36
CA VAL A 176 12.71 -48.34 13.31
C VAL A 176 11.36 -47.64 13.46
N SER A 177 10.28 -48.42 13.65
CA SER A 177 8.92 -47.88 13.82
C SER A 177 8.78 -46.98 15.06
N ALA A 178 9.49 -47.31 16.15
CA ALA A 178 9.54 -46.47 17.35
C ALA A 178 10.26 -45.13 17.09
N VAL A 179 11.36 -45.14 16.32
CA VAL A 179 12.08 -43.90 15.96
C VAL A 179 11.25 -43.06 15.00
N GLU A 180 10.62 -43.65 13.99
CA GLU A 180 9.67 -42.96 13.09
C GLU A 180 8.58 -42.24 13.89
N THR A 181 7.98 -42.92 14.87
CA THR A 181 6.96 -42.33 15.74
C THR A 181 7.52 -41.15 16.55
N ALA A 182 8.74 -41.26 17.07
CA ALA A 182 9.38 -40.19 17.83
C ALA A 182 9.72 -38.97 16.95
N VAL A 183 10.25 -39.20 15.74
CA VAL A 183 10.55 -38.16 14.74
C VAL A 183 9.26 -37.44 14.31
N ASN A 184 8.18 -38.17 14.05
CA ASN A 184 6.88 -37.58 13.71
C ASN A 184 6.31 -36.75 14.88
N ALA A 185 6.44 -37.23 16.12
CA ALA A 185 6.02 -36.49 17.30
C ALA A 185 6.83 -35.19 17.47
N LEU A 186 8.14 -35.22 17.20
CA LEU A 186 9.00 -34.04 17.20
C LEU A 186 8.56 -33.04 16.11
N ALA A 187 8.33 -33.50 14.88
CA ALA A 187 7.88 -32.66 13.77
C ALA A 187 6.58 -31.90 14.13
N ASN A 188 5.60 -32.62 14.66
CA ASN A 188 4.33 -32.02 15.09
C ASN A 188 4.52 -30.96 16.18
N ARG A 189 5.47 -31.16 17.09
CA ARG A 189 5.78 -30.18 18.16
C ARG A 189 6.48 -28.94 17.62
N ILE A 190 7.41 -29.10 16.68
CA ILE A 190 8.07 -27.98 15.99
C ILE A 190 7.01 -27.13 15.30
N GLN A 191 6.16 -27.75 14.48
CA GLN A 191 5.07 -27.04 13.78
C GLN A 191 4.10 -26.33 14.74
N ALA A 192 3.76 -26.98 15.86
CA ALA A 192 2.90 -26.38 16.88
C ALA A 192 3.57 -25.16 17.54
N ALA A 193 4.87 -25.24 17.84
CA ALA A 193 5.65 -24.12 18.38
C ALA A 193 5.72 -22.96 17.38
N GLU A 194 6.07 -23.22 16.11
CA GLU A 194 6.07 -22.22 15.05
C GLU A 194 4.72 -21.51 14.92
N THR A 195 3.64 -22.29 14.89
CA THR A 195 2.28 -21.76 14.79
C THR A 195 1.92 -20.90 16.00
N ALA A 196 2.27 -21.35 17.21
CA ALA A 196 2.01 -20.64 18.45
C ALA A 196 2.74 -19.30 18.51
N VAL A 197 4.03 -19.26 18.14
CA VAL A 197 4.81 -18.02 18.14
C VAL A 197 4.36 -17.09 17.02
N THR A 198 4.17 -17.62 15.80
CA THR A 198 3.70 -16.83 14.65
C THR A 198 2.36 -16.19 14.91
N ALA A 199 1.43 -16.89 15.57
CA ALA A 199 0.10 -16.37 15.87
C ALA A 199 0.14 -15.07 16.71
N LEU A 200 1.20 -14.85 17.50
CA LEU A 200 1.35 -13.65 18.33
C LEU A 200 1.60 -12.39 17.49
N TYR A 201 2.30 -12.49 16.36
CA TYR A 201 2.70 -11.34 15.54
C TYR A 201 2.13 -11.34 14.11
N ARG A 202 1.39 -12.38 13.71
CA ARG A 202 0.90 -12.55 12.33
C ARG A 202 0.14 -11.32 11.81
N SER A 203 -0.75 -10.74 12.61
CA SER A 203 -1.53 -9.57 12.19
C SER A 203 -0.65 -8.35 11.93
N ILE A 204 0.36 -8.11 12.79
CA ILE A 204 1.35 -7.03 12.62
C ILE A 204 2.12 -7.22 11.31
N ALA A 205 2.63 -8.43 11.06
CA ALA A 205 3.38 -8.72 9.82
C ALA A 205 2.49 -8.55 8.57
N GLN A 206 1.23 -8.96 8.63
CA GLN A 206 0.28 -8.78 7.52
C GLN A 206 -0.03 -7.30 7.27
N GLU A 207 -0.20 -6.50 8.33
CA GLU A 207 -0.49 -5.07 8.21
C GLU A 207 0.71 -4.29 7.67
N LEU A 208 1.93 -4.63 8.08
CA LEU A 208 3.17 -4.05 7.53
C LEU A 208 3.34 -4.37 6.04
N ASN A 209 3.14 -5.62 5.64
CA ASN A 209 3.21 -6.00 4.22
C ASN A 209 2.16 -5.25 3.37
N ALA A 210 0.98 -4.99 3.93
CA ALA A 210 -0.05 -4.20 3.25
C ALA A 210 0.36 -2.73 3.10
N ILE A 211 0.98 -2.13 4.13
CA ILE A 211 1.52 -0.77 4.07
C ILE A 211 2.66 -0.67 3.06
N GLU A 212 3.59 -1.63 3.07
CA GLU A 212 4.70 -1.69 2.10
C GLU A 212 4.17 -1.75 0.66
N HIS A 213 3.16 -2.59 0.41
CA HIS A 213 2.52 -2.65 -0.91
C HIS A 213 1.88 -1.33 -1.31
N GLU A 214 1.18 -0.66 -0.39
CA GLU A 214 0.56 0.65 -0.63
C GLU A 214 1.60 1.74 -0.93
N ILE A 215 2.73 1.75 -0.20
CA ILE A 215 3.86 2.64 -0.45
C ILE A 215 4.47 2.39 -1.83
N HIS A 216 4.64 1.14 -2.25
CA HIS A 216 5.11 0.82 -3.61
C HIS A 216 4.14 1.30 -4.70
N GLN A 217 2.82 1.26 -4.46
CA GLN A 217 1.86 1.86 -5.39
C GLN A 217 2.01 3.38 -5.45
N ILE A 218 2.19 4.04 -4.30
CA ILE A 218 2.43 5.50 -4.25
C ILE A 218 3.71 5.88 -4.98
N GLU A 219 4.79 5.13 -4.79
CA GLU A 219 6.04 5.34 -5.52
C GLU A 219 5.83 5.27 -7.04
N LYS A 220 5.06 4.29 -7.50
CA LYS A 220 4.68 4.17 -8.91
C LYS A 220 3.87 5.37 -9.40
N ILE A 221 2.92 5.85 -8.61
CA ILE A 221 2.11 7.04 -8.93
C ILE A 221 3.01 8.26 -9.10
N VAL A 222 3.86 8.55 -8.12
CA VAL A 222 4.81 9.68 -8.16
C VAL A 222 5.73 9.57 -9.37
N THR A 223 6.22 8.37 -9.68
CA THR A 223 7.08 8.12 -10.84
C THR A 223 6.35 8.44 -12.15
N TYR A 224 5.07 8.10 -12.30
CA TYR A 224 4.32 8.49 -13.49
C TYR A 224 4.23 10.01 -13.68
N PHE A 225 4.09 10.77 -12.59
CA PHE A 225 4.09 12.24 -12.64
C PHE A 225 5.48 12.77 -13.02
N GLU A 226 6.56 12.25 -12.42
CA GLU A 226 7.94 12.66 -12.74
C GLU A 226 8.34 12.36 -14.20
N GLU A 227 7.81 11.29 -14.78
CA GLU A 227 8.02 10.93 -16.19
C GLU A 227 7.19 11.78 -17.18
N SER A 228 6.23 12.57 -16.69
CA SER A 228 5.42 13.43 -17.56
C SER A 228 6.20 14.69 -17.94
N ALA A 229 6.32 14.94 -19.25
CA ALA A 229 6.88 16.20 -19.76
C ALA A 229 5.83 17.32 -19.86
N GLU A 230 4.53 16.95 -19.85
CA GLU A 230 3.42 17.85 -20.14
C GLU A 230 2.66 18.27 -18.87
N ILE A 231 2.77 17.51 -17.77
CA ILE A 231 2.08 17.80 -16.52
C ILE A 231 2.98 18.64 -15.61
N GLN A 232 2.50 19.84 -15.29
CA GLN A 232 3.05 20.68 -14.23
C GLN A 232 1.99 20.83 -13.14
N LEU A 233 2.35 20.43 -11.93
CA LEU A 233 1.49 20.59 -10.75
C LEU A 233 1.50 22.04 -10.29
N TYR A 234 0.36 22.54 -9.84
CA TYR A 234 0.28 23.85 -9.17
C TYR A 234 0.97 23.81 -7.80
N ASP A 235 1.29 24.98 -7.27
CA ASP A 235 1.69 25.09 -5.87
C ASP A 235 0.62 24.43 -5.00
N THR A 236 1.01 23.65 -4.00
CA THR A 236 0.11 22.85 -3.14
C THR A 236 -0.67 21.71 -3.81
N GLU A 237 -0.66 21.56 -5.15
CA GLU A 237 -1.27 20.41 -5.82
C GLU A 237 -0.38 19.16 -5.63
N ALA A 238 -1.00 18.02 -5.33
CA ALA A 238 -0.28 16.80 -5.06
C ALA A 238 -0.85 15.59 -5.81
N PRO A 239 0.03 14.64 -6.23
CA PRO A 239 -0.39 13.34 -6.76
C PRO A 239 -1.27 12.57 -5.78
N LEU A 240 -2.34 11.95 -6.30
CA LEU A 240 -3.19 11.03 -5.53
C LEU A 240 -3.28 9.64 -6.15
N GLN A 241 -3.48 9.56 -7.45
CA GLN A 241 -3.66 8.29 -8.14
C GLN A 241 -3.19 8.39 -9.60
N ALA A 242 -2.69 7.29 -10.13
CA ALA A 242 -2.35 7.18 -11.55
C ALA A 242 -2.50 5.74 -12.01
N VAL A 243 -3.11 5.54 -13.18
CA VAL A 243 -3.30 4.21 -13.76
C VAL A 243 -3.20 4.26 -15.28
N GLU A 244 -2.63 3.20 -15.85
CA GLU A 244 -2.76 2.93 -17.27
C GLU A 244 -4.24 2.80 -17.65
N SER A 245 -4.62 3.44 -18.75
CA SER A 245 -6.00 3.45 -19.20
C SER A 245 -6.11 3.68 -20.70
N VAL A 246 -7.30 3.40 -21.24
CA VAL A 246 -7.67 3.70 -22.63
C VAL A 246 -8.79 4.72 -22.62
N TRP A 247 -8.60 5.85 -23.29
CA TRP A 247 -9.66 6.83 -23.48
C TRP A 247 -10.56 6.39 -24.63
N GLN A 248 -11.74 5.85 -24.32
CA GLN A 248 -12.70 5.43 -25.33
C GLN A 248 -13.48 6.62 -25.88
N GLN A 249 -13.35 6.85 -27.19
CA GLN A 249 -14.05 7.92 -27.89
C GLN A 249 -15.09 7.30 -28.81
N ASN A 250 -16.34 7.76 -28.71
CA ASN A 250 -17.47 7.31 -29.54
C ASN A 250 -17.76 5.79 -29.52
N GLY A 251 -17.36 5.08 -28.46
CA GLY A 251 -17.56 3.64 -28.32
C GLY A 251 -16.49 2.79 -28.98
N GLU A 252 -15.46 3.40 -29.56
CA GLU A 252 -14.24 2.74 -30.04
C GLU A 252 -13.09 2.93 -29.04
N ASP A 253 -12.13 2.01 -29.06
CA ASP A 253 -10.90 2.16 -28.30
C ASP A 253 -10.10 3.32 -28.89
N GLY A 254 -9.87 4.35 -28.07
CA GLY A 254 -9.07 5.50 -28.43
C GLY A 254 -7.63 5.39 -27.92
N PRO A 255 -6.95 6.50 -27.64
CA PRO A 255 -5.53 6.47 -27.25
C PRO A 255 -5.32 5.75 -25.92
N GLU A 256 -4.21 5.01 -25.82
CA GLU A 256 -3.75 4.49 -24.54
C GLU A 256 -2.84 5.52 -23.84
N GLY A 257 -2.85 5.48 -22.52
CA GLY A 257 -2.10 6.45 -21.74
C GLY A 257 -2.23 6.23 -20.25
N ILE A 258 -1.88 7.26 -19.50
CA ILE A 258 -2.01 7.29 -18.04
C ILE A 258 -3.11 8.29 -17.70
N LEU A 259 -4.11 7.81 -16.96
CA LEU A 259 -5.07 8.67 -16.28
C LEU A 259 -4.48 9.01 -14.92
N PHE A 260 -4.40 10.30 -14.61
CA PHE A 260 -3.91 10.81 -13.34
C PHE A 260 -5.04 11.50 -12.59
N LEU A 261 -4.96 11.42 -11.27
CA LEU A 261 -5.76 12.18 -10.34
C LEU A 261 -4.82 12.88 -9.37
N THR A 262 -4.97 14.18 -9.27
CA THR A 262 -4.38 14.99 -8.20
C THR A 262 -5.47 15.37 -7.22
N ASP A 263 -5.11 16.05 -6.13
CA ASP A 263 -6.07 16.61 -5.20
C ASP A 263 -6.82 17.85 -5.74
N GLN A 264 -6.62 18.20 -7.03
CA GLN A 264 -7.27 19.33 -7.68
C GLN A 264 -7.81 19.02 -9.08
N ARG A 265 -7.27 18.03 -9.80
CA ARG A 265 -7.52 17.81 -11.24
C ARG A 265 -7.57 16.33 -11.63
N LEU A 266 -8.32 16.07 -12.71
CA LEU A 266 -8.27 14.84 -13.49
C LEU A 266 -7.52 15.12 -14.80
N LEU A 267 -6.46 14.36 -15.05
CA LEU A 267 -5.58 14.55 -16.21
C LEU A 267 -5.47 13.25 -16.99
N PHE A 268 -5.36 13.31 -18.31
CA PHE A 268 -5.03 12.14 -19.12
C PHE A 268 -3.91 12.47 -20.11
N GLU A 269 -2.79 11.77 -19.97
CA GLU A 269 -1.66 11.85 -20.88
C GLU A 269 -1.63 10.60 -21.75
N GLN A 270 -1.74 10.79 -23.07
CA GLN A 270 -1.48 9.72 -24.03
C GLN A 270 -0.02 9.29 -23.91
N ARG A 271 0.22 7.98 -23.83
CA ARG A 271 1.56 7.37 -23.86
C ARG A 271 1.53 6.17 -24.80
N ASP A 272 1.48 6.46 -26.10
CA ASP A 272 1.29 5.47 -27.15
C ASP A 272 2.55 5.28 -28.00
N GLU A 273 2.75 4.06 -28.49
CA GLU A 273 3.69 3.81 -29.58
C GLU A 273 2.93 3.68 -30.91
N ILE A 274 2.89 4.77 -31.67
CA ILE A 274 2.19 4.82 -32.94
C ILE A 274 3.10 4.25 -34.02
N VAL A 275 2.64 3.19 -34.71
CA VAL A 275 3.35 2.64 -35.86
C VAL A 275 3.18 3.59 -37.05
N THR A 276 4.24 4.34 -37.35
CA THR A 276 4.26 5.31 -38.46
C THR A 276 4.47 4.64 -39.81
N GLU A 277 5.07 3.44 -39.86
CA GLU A 277 5.32 2.72 -41.10
C GLU A 277 5.21 1.20 -40.92
N LYS A 278 4.60 0.53 -41.91
CA LYS A 278 4.45 -0.93 -41.97
C LYS A 278 4.96 -1.48 -43.30
N LEU A 279 5.81 -2.50 -43.26
CA LEU A 279 6.19 -3.31 -44.41
C LEU A 279 5.14 -4.39 -44.68
N LEU A 280 4.71 -4.52 -45.94
CA LEU A 280 3.67 -5.47 -46.38
C LEU A 280 2.34 -5.36 -45.61
N GLY A 281 2.02 -4.20 -45.04
CA GLY A 281 0.76 -3.96 -44.33
C GLY A 281 0.63 -4.58 -42.94
N ILE A 282 1.55 -5.48 -42.54
CA ILE A 282 1.47 -6.21 -41.27
C ILE A 282 2.74 -6.09 -40.40
N PHE A 283 3.92 -5.81 -40.97
CA PHE A 283 5.16 -5.76 -40.20
C PHE A 283 5.51 -4.31 -39.83
N LYS A 284 5.52 -3.98 -38.54
CA LYS A 284 5.97 -2.69 -38.03
C LYS A 284 7.43 -2.43 -38.43
N THR A 285 7.69 -1.40 -39.24
CA THR A 285 9.05 -0.97 -39.62
C THR A 285 9.51 0.27 -38.86
N LYS A 286 8.59 1.20 -38.62
CA LYS A 286 8.88 2.42 -37.87
C LYS A 286 7.74 2.76 -36.93
N SER A 287 8.10 3.24 -35.75
CA SER A 287 7.17 3.76 -34.76
C SER A 287 7.69 5.04 -34.13
N GLU A 288 6.77 5.80 -33.58
CA GLU A 288 7.00 7.02 -32.83
C GLU A 288 6.30 6.91 -31.47
N LYS A 289 7.03 7.24 -30.40
CA LYS A 289 6.43 7.37 -29.07
C LYS A 289 5.75 8.73 -28.99
N VAL A 290 4.44 8.73 -28.79
CA VAL A 290 3.65 9.94 -28.58
C VAL A 290 3.38 10.08 -27.09
N GLN A 291 3.79 11.23 -26.55
CA GLN A 291 3.47 11.66 -25.19
C GLN A 291 2.79 13.03 -25.27
N ARG A 292 1.52 13.11 -24.87
CA ARG A 292 0.74 14.36 -24.94
C ARG A 292 -0.37 14.39 -23.90
N LEU A 293 -0.51 15.51 -23.20
CA LEU A 293 -1.67 15.77 -22.36
C LEU A 293 -2.90 16.03 -23.24
N LEU A 294 -3.90 15.14 -23.18
CA LEU A 294 -5.13 15.25 -23.97
C LEU A 294 -6.34 15.69 -23.13
N LEU A 295 -6.29 15.53 -21.81
CA LEU A 295 -7.34 15.97 -20.90
C LEU A 295 -6.72 16.68 -19.69
N ASP A 296 -7.26 17.86 -19.38
CA ASP A 296 -6.98 18.60 -18.14
C ASP A 296 -8.30 19.21 -17.66
N VAL A 297 -8.83 18.67 -16.55
CA VAL A 297 -10.13 19.05 -15.99
C VAL A 297 -9.99 19.25 -14.49
N ALA A 298 -10.44 20.39 -13.98
CA ALA A 298 -10.53 20.59 -12.54
C ALA A 298 -11.51 19.60 -11.92
N ALA A 299 -11.18 19.03 -10.76
CA ALA A 299 -12.05 18.06 -10.08
C ALA A 299 -13.45 18.63 -9.77
N GLN A 300 -13.54 19.95 -9.60
CA GLN A 300 -14.80 20.67 -9.38
C GLN A 300 -15.66 20.81 -10.65
N ASP A 301 -15.07 20.67 -11.84
CA ASP A 301 -15.77 20.67 -13.12
C ASP A 301 -16.35 19.29 -13.48
N ILE A 302 -16.23 18.30 -12.59
CA ILE A 302 -16.79 16.96 -12.75
C ILE A 302 -18.21 16.93 -12.16
N GLU A 303 -19.23 16.99 -13.00
CA GLU A 303 -20.63 16.96 -12.56
C GLU A 303 -21.09 15.57 -12.14
N THR A 304 -20.64 14.53 -12.86
CA THR A 304 -21.03 13.15 -12.57
C THR A 304 -19.88 12.20 -12.89
N VAL A 305 -19.66 11.25 -11.98
CA VAL A 305 -18.79 10.09 -12.18
C VAL A 305 -19.64 8.84 -12.09
N THR A 306 -19.69 8.06 -13.16
CA THR A 306 -20.29 6.72 -13.17
C THR A 306 -19.17 5.70 -13.22
N HIS A 307 -19.21 4.71 -12.34
CA HIS A 307 -18.28 3.58 -12.35
C HIS A 307 -19.06 2.30 -12.62
N LYS A 308 -18.50 1.40 -13.42
CA LYS A 308 -19.11 0.11 -13.74
C LYS A 308 -18.07 -0.93 -14.13
N LYS A 309 -18.47 -2.19 -14.03
CA LYS A 309 -17.69 -3.33 -14.52
C LYS A 309 -18.37 -3.88 -15.76
N GLU A 310 -17.73 -3.75 -16.91
CA GLU A 310 -18.24 -4.21 -18.20
C GLU A 310 -17.42 -5.40 -18.73
N GLY A 311 -18.01 -6.23 -19.59
CA GLY A 311 -17.33 -7.41 -20.12
C GLY A 311 -17.27 -8.62 -19.16
N GLY A 312 -16.58 -9.66 -19.61
CA GLY A 312 -16.42 -10.94 -18.94
C GLY A 312 -17.47 -12.00 -19.33
N PHE A 313 -17.03 -13.02 -20.08
CA PHE A 313 -17.77 -14.28 -20.24
C PHE A 313 -17.19 -15.29 -19.24
N LEU A 314 -18.04 -15.94 -18.42
CA LEU A 314 -17.64 -16.91 -17.39
C LEU A 314 -16.71 -16.39 -16.28
N GLY A 315 -16.77 -15.10 -15.95
CA GLY A 315 -16.14 -14.57 -14.73
C GLY A 315 -14.64 -14.24 -14.83
N MET A 316 -14.05 -14.30 -16.03
CA MET A 316 -12.70 -13.78 -16.28
C MET A 316 -12.75 -12.44 -17.03
N GLY A 317 -11.99 -11.46 -16.55
CA GLY A 317 -11.77 -10.17 -17.22
C GLY A 317 -13.01 -9.28 -17.26
N LYS A 318 -13.35 -8.63 -16.14
CA LYS A 318 -14.25 -7.48 -16.16
C LYS A 318 -13.40 -6.23 -16.28
N ASP A 319 -13.73 -5.40 -17.26
CA ASP A 319 -13.13 -4.11 -17.51
C ASP A 319 -13.68 -3.10 -16.50
N ASP A 320 -12.79 -2.41 -15.81
CA ASP A 320 -13.16 -1.34 -14.88
C ASP A 320 -13.31 -0.03 -15.66
N ILE A 321 -14.55 0.47 -15.75
CA ILE A 321 -14.89 1.64 -16.58
C ILE A 321 -15.26 2.84 -15.71
N LEU A 322 -14.71 4.01 -16.06
CA LEU A 322 -15.14 5.32 -15.57
C LEU A 322 -15.79 6.12 -16.70
N GLU A 323 -16.96 6.68 -16.43
CA GLU A 323 -17.65 7.62 -17.31
C GLU A 323 -17.85 8.95 -16.59
N PHE A 324 -17.40 10.02 -17.23
CA PHE A 324 -17.45 11.37 -16.71
C PHE A 324 -18.41 12.23 -17.53
N VAL A 325 -19.17 13.06 -16.82
CA VAL A 325 -19.87 14.23 -17.37
C VAL A 325 -19.25 15.46 -16.75
N PHE A 326 -18.86 16.43 -17.58
CA PHE A 326 -18.19 17.64 -17.15
C PHE A 326 -19.07 18.87 -17.38
N THR A 327 -18.75 19.95 -16.64
CA THR A 327 -19.38 21.26 -16.80
C THR A 327 -19.10 21.84 -18.19
N ALA A 328 -19.87 22.87 -18.58
CA ALA A 328 -19.69 23.55 -19.87
C ALA A 328 -18.35 24.31 -19.99
N THR A 329 -17.62 24.49 -18.88
CA THR A 329 -16.30 25.14 -18.83
C THR A 329 -15.15 24.16 -19.09
N ALA A 330 -15.40 22.85 -19.06
CA ALA A 330 -14.39 21.84 -19.33
C ALA A 330 -14.06 21.71 -20.85
N PRO A 331 -12.84 21.27 -21.22
CA PRO A 331 -12.42 21.12 -22.61
C PRO A 331 -13.23 20.09 -23.41
N VAL A 332 -13.88 19.15 -22.72
CA VAL A 332 -14.79 18.15 -23.31
C VAL A 332 -16.02 18.01 -22.42
N SER A 333 -17.17 17.64 -23.00
CA SER A 333 -18.41 17.46 -22.23
C SER A 333 -18.52 16.11 -21.53
N ARG A 334 -17.79 15.10 -22.02
CA ARG A 334 -17.79 13.73 -21.50
C ARG A 334 -16.47 13.04 -21.78
N ALA A 335 -16.10 12.11 -20.92
CA ALA A 335 -14.99 11.18 -21.17
C ALA A 335 -15.34 9.79 -20.64
N ARG A 336 -14.80 8.76 -21.29
CA ARG A 336 -14.96 7.35 -20.89
C ARG A 336 -13.60 6.70 -20.88
N PHE A 337 -13.23 6.08 -19.76
CA PHE A 337 -11.95 5.43 -19.57
C PHE A 337 -12.13 3.99 -19.17
N HIS A 338 -11.36 3.11 -19.80
CA HIS A 338 -11.12 1.76 -19.32
C HIS A 338 -9.82 1.74 -18.52
N LEU A 339 -9.88 1.37 -17.24
CA LEU A 339 -8.74 1.30 -16.33
C LEU A 339 -8.06 -0.06 -16.38
N LYS A 340 -6.74 -0.08 -16.58
CA LYS A 340 -5.94 -1.32 -16.57
C LYS A 340 -5.48 -1.63 -15.14
N GLY A 341 -6.21 -2.51 -14.46
CA GLY A 341 -5.82 -3.03 -13.14
C GLY A 341 -6.11 -2.12 -11.95
N ALA A 342 -6.97 -1.11 -12.10
CA ALA A 342 -7.48 -0.31 -10.99
C ALA A 342 -9.01 -0.41 -10.85
N ASP A 343 -9.50 -0.24 -9.63
CA ASP A 343 -10.93 -0.32 -9.32
C ASP A 343 -11.62 1.03 -9.56
N SER A 344 -12.59 1.04 -10.46
CA SER A 344 -13.33 2.25 -10.86
C SER A 344 -14.15 2.87 -9.71
N ALA A 345 -14.63 2.06 -8.76
CA ALA A 345 -15.37 2.56 -7.60
C ALA A 345 -14.46 3.37 -6.66
N THR A 346 -13.22 2.92 -6.48
CA THR A 346 -12.20 3.63 -5.69
C THR A 346 -11.89 5.01 -6.28
N TRP A 347 -11.76 5.11 -7.60
CA TRP A 347 -11.56 6.40 -8.28
C TRP A 347 -12.75 7.35 -8.09
N ALA A 348 -13.98 6.86 -8.25
CA ALA A 348 -15.17 7.68 -8.03
C ALA A 348 -15.26 8.19 -6.57
N ALA A 349 -14.87 7.36 -5.60
CA ALA A 349 -14.81 7.76 -4.20
C ALA A 349 -13.74 8.84 -3.95
N LEU A 350 -12.54 8.71 -4.53
CA LEU A 350 -11.48 9.72 -4.42
C LEU A 350 -11.91 11.06 -5.00
N ILE A 351 -12.52 11.08 -6.18
CA ILE A 351 -13.03 12.31 -6.81
C ILE A 351 -14.04 13.01 -5.91
N LYS A 352 -14.96 12.25 -5.30
CA LYS A 352 -15.91 12.82 -4.34
C LYS A 352 -15.21 13.43 -3.14
N ARG A 353 -14.19 12.77 -2.58
CA ARG A 353 -13.41 13.30 -1.43
C ARG A 353 -12.65 14.57 -1.79
N ILE A 354 -12.15 14.68 -3.03
CA ILE A 354 -11.54 15.91 -3.55
C ILE A 354 -12.60 17.02 -3.62
N GLN A 355 -13.77 16.73 -4.17
CA GLN A 355 -14.86 17.70 -4.31
C GLN A 355 -15.36 18.22 -2.96
N THR A 356 -15.45 17.35 -1.94
CA THR A 356 -15.86 17.73 -0.58
C THR A 356 -14.73 18.36 0.25
N GLY A 357 -13.48 18.27 -0.21
CA GLY A 357 -12.29 18.71 0.54
C GLY A 357 -11.87 17.76 1.67
N GLU A 358 -12.52 16.60 1.81
CA GLU A 358 -12.16 15.55 2.79
C GLU A 358 -10.76 14.99 2.52
N ILE A 359 -10.27 15.08 1.28
CA ILE A 359 -8.94 14.56 0.93
C ILE A 359 -7.79 15.32 1.60
N ASP A 360 -8.03 16.56 2.03
CA ASP A 360 -7.01 17.37 2.71
C ASP A 360 -6.76 16.91 4.15
N GLU A 361 -7.68 16.14 4.75
CA GLU A 361 -7.48 15.53 6.06
C GLU A 361 -6.41 14.41 6.03
N ASP A 362 -6.15 13.85 4.85
CA ASP A 362 -5.12 12.82 4.66
C ASP A 362 -3.72 13.41 4.52
N ARG A 363 -3.59 14.74 4.44
CA ARG A 363 -2.27 15.38 4.33
C ARG A 363 -1.43 15.16 5.59
N ALA A 364 -0.13 14.99 5.42
CA ALA A 364 0.81 15.06 6.53
C ALA A 364 0.76 16.45 7.17
N ASP A 365 0.93 16.49 8.49
CA ASP A 365 0.69 17.67 9.32
C ASP A 365 1.51 18.90 8.90
N GLU A 366 2.69 18.67 8.32
CA GLU A 366 3.57 19.74 7.85
C GLU A 366 3.05 20.51 6.63
N TYR A 367 2.13 19.92 5.86
CA TYR A 367 1.55 20.54 4.66
C TYR A 367 0.17 21.17 4.89
N VAL A 368 -0.40 21.04 6.10
CA VAL A 368 -1.76 21.53 6.40
C VAL A 368 -1.85 23.06 6.32
N GLU A 369 -0.88 23.76 6.92
CA GLU A 369 -0.88 25.25 6.94
C GLU A 369 -0.66 25.85 5.55
N GLU A 370 0.12 25.18 4.70
CA GLU A 370 0.35 25.58 3.32
C GLU A 370 -0.95 25.57 2.51
N VAL A 371 -1.76 24.52 2.65
CA VAL A 371 -3.06 24.38 1.97
C VAL A 371 -4.06 25.42 2.46
N GLU A 372 -4.12 25.67 3.76
CA GLU A 372 -5.00 26.69 4.33
C GLU A 372 -4.61 28.10 3.84
N THR A 373 -3.31 28.34 3.67
CA THR A 373 -2.81 29.59 3.07
C THR A 373 -3.21 29.68 1.60
N ALA A 374 -3.01 28.61 0.82
CA ALA A 374 -3.39 28.56 -0.59
C ALA A 374 -4.90 28.74 -0.81
N ARG A 375 -5.74 28.16 0.06
CA ARG A 375 -7.21 28.36 0.05
C ARG A 375 -7.58 29.83 0.26
N LYS A 376 -6.96 30.50 1.23
CA LYS A 376 -7.19 31.94 1.49
C LYS A 376 -6.75 32.80 0.31
N THR A 377 -5.58 32.49 -0.27
CA THR A 377 -5.09 33.18 -1.47
C THR A 377 -6.06 33.03 -2.64
N ALA A 378 -6.51 31.81 -2.95
CA ALA A 378 -7.48 31.57 -4.02
C ALA A 378 -8.80 32.33 -3.79
N ALA A 379 -9.30 32.35 -2.55
CA ALA A 379 -10.51 33.08 -2.19
C ALA A 379 -10.38 34.63 -2.27
N SER A 380 -9.16 35.16 -2.31
CA SER A 380 -8.89 36.60 -2.39
C SER A 380 -8.84 37.15 -3.82
N PHE A 381 -9.02 36.31 -4.84
CA PHE A 381 -9.13 36.78 -6.23
C PHE A 381 -10.42 37.60 -6.43
N PRO A 382 -10.35 38.70 -7.20
CA PRO A 382 -11.54 39.49 -7.49
C PRO A 382 -12.50 38.69 -8.39
N ALA A 383 -13.80 38.75 -8.10
CA ALA A 383 -14.83 38.10 -8.93
C ALA A 383 -14.98 38.71 -10.33
N GLN A 384 -14.37 39.88 -10.57
CA GLN A 384 -14.35 40.56 -11.86
C GLN A 384 -12.93 41.04 -12.18
N CYS A 385 -12.58 40.99 -13.46
CA CYS A 385 -11.32 41.51 -13.97
C CYS A 385 -11.24 43.03 -13.68
N PRO A 386 -10.20 43.53 -12.98
CA PRO A 386 -10.07 44.96 -12.70
C PRO A 386 -9.91 45.84 -13.95
N ASN A 387 -9.53 45.25 -15.10
CA ASN A 387 -9.30 45.96 -16.35
C ASN A 387 -10.53 46.01 -17.26
N CYS A 388 -11.26 44.90 -17.44
CA CYS A 388 -12.38 44.82 -18.37
C CYS A 388 -13.73 44.44 -17.74
N PHE A 389 -13.78 44.22 -16.42
CA PHE A 389 -14.97 43.84 -15.65
C PHE A 389 -15.61 42.49 -16.03
N ALA A 390 -14.95 41.71 -16.90
CA ALA A 390 -15.37 40.35 -17.17
C ALA A 390 -15.35 39.50 -15.89
N ALA A 391 -16.28 38.55 -15.77
CA ALA A 391 -16.32 37.63 -14.64
C ALA A 391 -15.03 36.81 -14.59
N VAL A 392 -14.47 36.63 -13.39
CA VAL A 392 -13.27 35.83 -13.14
C VAL A 392 -13.68 34.71 -12.20
N PRO A 393 -13.67 33.45 -12.65
CA PRO A 393 -13.95 32.33 -11.77
C PRO A 393 -12.86 32.22 -10.68
N PRO A 394 -13.19 31.72 -9.48
CA PRO A 394 -12.19 31.48 -8.45
C PRO A 394 -11.13 30.51 -8.98
N PRO A 395 -9.83 30.85 -8.90
CA PRO A 395 -8.82 29.95 -9.41
C PRO A 395 -8.62 28.73 -8.49
N PRO A 396 -8.02 27.65 -9.01
CA PRO A 396 -7.54 26.53 -8.19
C PRO A 396 -6.61 26.99 -7.06
N ARG A 397 -6.44 26.12 -6.05
CA ARG A 397 -5.56 26.41 -4.91
C ARG A 397 -4.11 26.43 -5.38
N GLY A 398 -3.34 27.38 -4.85
CA GLY A 398 -1.93 27.57 -5.20
C GLY A 398 -1.69 28.47 -6.42
N VAL A 399 -2.73 28.85 -7.16
CA VAL A 399 -2.59 29.81 -8.25
C VAL A 399 -2.41 31.22 -7.69
N THR A 400 -1.30 31.86 -8.06
CA THR A 400 -0.94 33.22 -7.58
C THR A 400 -1.24 34.32 -8.60
N ALA A 401 -1.55 33.96 -9.85
CA ALA A 401 -2.01 34.87 -10.88
C ALA A 401 -2.83 34.13 -11.93
N VAL A 402 -3.85 34.79 -12.50
CA VAL A 402 -4.61 34.28 -13.66
C VAL A 402 -4.60 35.30 -14.79
N THR A 403 -4.65 34.83 -16.03
CA THR A 403 -4.78 35.70 -17.21
C THR A 403 -6.26 35.86 -17.54
N CYS A 404 -6.73 37.10 -17.66
CA CYS A 404 -8.10 37.36 -18.11
C CYS A 404 -8.28 36.92 -19.56
N GLU A 405 -9.20 35.97 -19.81
CA GLU A 405 -9.46 35.44 -21.16
C GLU A 405 -9.96 36.51 -22.14
N TYR A 406 -10.64 37.56 -21.64
CA TYR A 406 -11.22 38.61 -22.48
C TYR A 406 -10.25 39.71 -22.89
N CYS A 407 -9.36 40.14 -22.01
CA CYS A 407 -8.48 41.30 -22.26
C CYS A 407 -6.98 41.01 -22.07
N GLY A 408 -6.61 39.79 -21.68
CA GLY A 408 -5.22 39.38 -21.48
C GLY A 408 -4.54 39.95 -20.23
N SER A 409 -5.22 40.75 -19.40
CA SER A 409 -4.61 41.31 -18.19
C SER A 409 -4.34 40.23 -17.15
N THR A 410 -3.17 40.26 -16.51
CA THR A 410 -2.85 39.44 -15.34
C THR A 410 -3.61 39.92 -14.11
N ILE A 411 -4.44 39.06 -13.54
CA ILE A 411 -5.20 39.28 -12.32
C ILE A 411 -4.46 38.58 -11.18
N LYS A 412 -4.35 39.25 -10.05
CA LYS A 412 -3.67 38.77 -8.83
C LYS A 412 -4.65 38.76 -7.65
N PRO A 413 -4.39 37.95 -6.61
CA PRO A 413 -5.14 38.00 -5.37
C PRO A 413 -5.10 39.42 -4.77
N GLN A 414 -6.21 39.87 -4.21
CA GLN A 414 -6.24 41.14 -3.47
C GLN A 414 -5.46 40.97 -2.16
N ALA A 415 -4.63 41.96 -1.83
CA ALA A 415 -3.93 41.96 -0.55
C ALA A 415 -4.97 41.89 0.58
N SER A 416 -4.87 40.83 1.39
CA SER A 416 -5.75 40.59 2.53
C SER A 416 -5.47 41.56 3.67
#